data_AF-A0A1B6JT35-F1
#
_entry.id   AF-A0A1B6JT35-F1
#
_cell.length_a   1.000
_cell.length_b   1.000
_cell.length_c   1.000
_cell.angle_alpha   90.00
_cell.angle_beta   90.00
_cell.angle_gamma   90.00
#
_symmetry.space_group_name_H-M   'P 1'
#
loop_
_entity.id
_entity.type
_entity.pdbx_description
1 polymer ?
#
loop_
_entity_poly.entity_id
_entity_poly.type
_entity_poly.pdbx_seq_one_letter_code
_entity_poly.pdbx_strand_id
1 'polypeptide(L)'
;MMIQQINLLLAVLLTTILIFYLTWSSQGKEIRRFVSPAPAQAPANTCFVSINDTRRLSLSSEPMIYFITPSYPRREQVAELTRLGQTLMHVPNLHWIVADDNRMCNPMITQLLPRFGVPFTHISSPMPEIYRSVSVIPRGVANRRAALDWIRANVKSGVLYFGDDDNTFDLKLFEEIRDTNKVSMFPVGLIGEYG
;
A
#
# COMPACT_ATOMS: atom_id res chain seq x y z
N MET A 1 -40.73 -49.30 -19.92
CA MET A 1 -41.01 -48.29 -18.87
C MET A 1 -40.01 -48.36 -17.71
N MET A 2 -39.76 -49.53 -17.12
CA MET A 2 -38.82 -49.71 -15.97
C MET A 2 -37.35 -49.35 -16.30
N ILE A 3 -36.84 -49.72 -17.48
CA ILE A 3 -35.46 -49.43 -17.91
C ILE A 3 -35.22 -47.92 -18.12
N GLN A 4 -36.22 -47.20 -18.65
CA GLN A 4 -36.15 -45.74 -18.81
C GLN A 4 -36.10 -45.02 -17.45
N GLN A 5 -36.83 -45.50 -16.46
CA GLN A 5 -36.80 -44.93 -15.10
C GLN A 5 -35.45 -45.18 -14.41
N ILE A 6 -34.84 -46.36 -14.61
CA ILE A 6 -33.50 -46.67 -14.08
C ILE A 6 -32.43 -45.79 -14.72
N ASN A 7 -32.48 -45.61 -16.05
CA ASN A 7 -31.53 -44.73 -16.76
C ASN A 7 -31.67 -43.26 -16.35
N LEU A 8 -32.90 -42.80 -16.09
CA LEU A 8 -33.16 -41.45 -15.60
C LEU A 8 -32.62 -41.26 -14.17
N LEU A 9 -32.82 -42.24 -13.28
CA LEU A 9 -32.29 -42.22 -11.92
C LEU A 9 -30.75 -42.17 -11.91
N LEU A 10 -30.10 -42.98 -12.75
CA LEU A 10 -28.65 -42.98 -12.93
C LEU A 10 -28.12 -41.63 -13.44
N ALA A 11 -28.81 -41.00 -14.40
CA ALA A 11 -28.43 -39.69 -14.92
C ALA A 11 -28.54 -38.58 -13.86
N VAL A 12 -29.57 -38.61 -13.00
CA VAL A 12 -29.72 -37.66 -11.89
C VAL A 12 -28.64 -37.87 -10.83
N LEU A 13 -28.30 -39.13 -10.52
CA LEU A 13 -27.20 -39.46 -9.60
C LEU A 13 -25.85 -38.98 -10.14
N LEU A 14 -25.57 -39.20 -11.42
CA LEU A 14 -24.30 -38.76 -12.03
C LEU A 14 -24.17 -37.23 -12.09
N THR A 15 -25.26 -36.52 -12.42
CA THR A 15 -25.25 -35.06 -12.46
C THR A 15 -25.12 -34.45 -11.07
N THR A 16 -25.79 -35.00 -10.05
CA THR A 16 -25.62 -34.56 -8.66
C THR A 16 -24.20 -34.80 -8.15
N ILE A 17 -23.61 -35.99 -8.39
CA ILE A 17 -22.21 -36.28 -8.06
C ILE A 17 -21.26 -35.30 -8.76
N LEU A 18 -21.48 -34.99 -10.03
CA LEU A 18 -20.67 -34.03 -10.78
C LEU A 18 -20.78 -32.62 -10.18
N ILE A 19 -21.97 -32.17 -9.82
CA ILE A 19 -22.19 -30.87 -9.17
C ILE A 19 -21.49 -30.81 -7.81
N PHE A 20 -21.60 -31.87 -6.99
CA PHE A 20 -20.88 -31.96 -5.72
C PHE A 20 -19.36 -31.96 -5.91
N TYR A 21 -18.84 -32.63 -6.94
CA TYR A 21 -17.41 -32.63 -7.26
C TYR A 21 -16.93 -31.24 -7.73
N LEU A 22 -17.67 -30.56 -8.59
CA LEU A 22 -17.33 -29.23 -9.10
C LEU A 22 -17.40 -28.17 -7.98
N THR A 23 -18.41 -28.24 -7.12
CA THR A 23 -18.54 -27.32 -5.97
C THR A 23 -17.46 -27.58 -4.92
N TRP A 24 -17.16 -28.84 -4.58
CA TRP A 24 -16.08 -29.19 -3.66
C TRP A 24 -14.71 -28.79 -4.18
N SER A 25 -14.42 -29.06 -5.46
CA SER A 25 -13.14 -28.69 -6.09
C SER A 25 -12.95 -27.19 -6.23
N SER A 26 -14.03 -26.42 -6.40
CA SER A 26 -14.01 -24.96 -6.42
C SER A 26 -13.69 -24.37 -5.04
N GLN A 27 -14.36 -24.82 -3.98
CA GLN A 27 -14.16 -24.29 -2.62
C GLN A 27 -12.76 -24.57 -2.06
N GLY A 28 -12.14 -25.69 -2.43
CA GLY A 28 -10.78 -26.03 -1.98
C GLY A 28 -9.69 -25.06 -2.45
N LYS A 29 -9.86 -24.36 -3.58
CA LYS A 29 -8.90 -23.36 -4.07
C LYS A 29 -8.98 -22.04 -3.30
N GLU A 30 -10.19 -21.60 -2.96
CA GLU A 30 -10.44 -20.39 -2.18
C GLU A 30 -9.89 -20.53 -0.75
N ILE A 31 -10.19 -21.64 -0.07
CA ILE A 31 -9.76 -21.88 1.31
C ILE A 31 -8.22 -21.92 1.40
N ARG A 32 -7.53 -22.52 0.42
CA ARG A 32 -6.05 -22.54 0.39
C ARG A 32 -5.44 -21.15 0.27
N ARG A 33 -6.09 -20.17 -0.39
CA ARG A 33 -5.60 -18.77 -0.42
C ARG A 33 -5.64 -18.11 0.94
N PHE A 34 -6.69 -18.36 1.73
CA PHE A 34 -6.85 -17.75 3.06
C PHE A 34 -6.01 -18.43 4.14
N VAL A 35 -5.75 -19.74 4.01
CA VAL A 35 -5.02 -20.54 5.01
C VAL A 35 -3.52 -20.62 4.73
N SER A 36 -3.07 -20.36 3.50
CA SER A 36 -1.63 -20.33 3.21
C SER A 36 -0.98 -19.19 4.00
N PRO A 37 0.11 -19.46 4.73
CA PRO A 37 0.86 -18.38 5.36
C PRO A 37 1.24 -17.35 4.28
N ALA A 38 1.11 -16.07 4.61
CA ALA A 38 1.59 -15.03 3.73
C ALA A 38 3.04 -15.39 3.33
N PRO A 39 3.39 -15.34 2.04
CA PRO A 39 4.76 -15.59 1.60
C PRO A 39 5.69 -14.74 2.45
N ALA A 40 6.85 -15.29 2.80
CA ALA A 40 7.89 -14.53 3.47
C ALA A 40 8.07 -13.21 2.72
N GLN A 41 7.87 -12.10 3.43
CA GLN A 41 8.05 -10.78 2.84
C GLN A 41 9.48 -10.73 2.32
N ALA A 42 9.67 -10.27 1.09
CA ALA A 42 11.02 -10.04 0.61
C ALA A 42 11.65 -8.96 1.50
N PRO A 43 12.94 -9.09 1.87
CA PRO A 43 13.55 -8.26 2.88
C PRO A 43 13.47 -6.79 2.46
N ALA A 44 12.90 -5.96 3.34
CA ALA A 44 12.90 -4.52 3.17
C ALA A 44 14.17 -3.92 3.80
N ASN A 45 14.76 -2.94 3.12
CA ASN A 45 15.99 -2.29 3.54
C ASN A 45 15.78 -0.78 3.67
N THR A 46 16.11 -0.20 4.82
CA THR A 46 16.15 1.25 4.97
C THR A 46 17.38 1.79 4.25
N CYS A 47 17.15 2.57 3.20
CA CYS A 47 18.18 3.06 2.30
C CYS A 47 18.83 4.35 2.80
N PHE A 48 18.00 5.29 3.25
CA PHE A 48 18.45 6.59 3.75
C PHE A 48 17.44 7.17 4.73
N VAL A 49 17.92 7.86 5.75
CA VAL A 49 17.09 8.58 6.73
C VAL A 49 17.63 10.00 6.87
N SER A 50 16.79 10.99 6.60
CA SER A 50 17.02 12.39 6.93
C SER A 50 15.99 12.84 7.96
N ILE A 51 16.44 13.20 9.15
CA ILE A 51 15.57 13.76 10.19
C ILE A 51 15.55 15.30 10.17
N ASN A 52 16.52 15.91 9.48
CA ASN A 52 16.67 17.37 9.48
C ASN A 52 15.69 17.99 8.49
N ASP A 53 14.85 18.88 8.99
CA ASP A 53 14.04 19.75 8.15
C ASP A 53 14.89 20.94 7.71
N THR A 54 15.14 21.06 6.41
CA THR A 54 15.93 22.17 5.85
C THR A 54 15.04 23.27 5.27
N ARG A 55 13.72 23.09 5.33
CA ARG A 55 12.75 24.12 4.97
C ARG A 55 12.75 25.15 6.10
N ARG A 56 12.72 26.44 5.74
CA ARG A 56 12.67 27.54 6.72
C ARG A 56 11.25 27.72 7.29
N LEU A 57 10.67 26.65 7.82
CA LEU A 57 9.36 26.67 8.45
C LEU A 57 9.50 26.95 9.94
N SER A 58 8.50 27.61 10.53
CA SER A 58 8.47 27.83 11.98
C SER A 58 8.39 26.50 12.70
N LEU A 59 9.22 26.32 13.74
CA LEU A 59 9.03 25.24 14.70
C LEU A 59 7.65 25.38 15.32
N SER A 60 6.84 24.32 15.21
CA SER A 60 5.50 24.25 15.78
C SER A 60 5.45 23.15 16.84
N SER A 61 4.63 23.34 17.88
CA SER A 61 4.30 22.29 18.86
C SER A 61 3.33 21.24 18.32
N GLU A 62 2.99 21.35 17.04
CA GLU A 62 2.09 20.48 16.32
C GLU A 62 2.58 19.02 16.23
N PRO A 63 1.67 18.03 16.32
CA PRO A 63 1.99 16.63 16.09
C PRO A 63 2.70 16.39 14.75
N MET A 64 3.72 15.52 14.75
CA MET A 64 4.40 15.10 13.52
C MET A 64 3.47 14.25 12.64
N ILE A 65 3.37 14.57 11.36
CA ILE A 65 2.70 13.73 10.36
C ILE A 65 3.75 12.81 9.70
N TYR A 66 3.56 11.51 9.80
CA TYR A 66 4.31 10.49 9.06
C TYR A 66 3.53 10.14 7.79
N PHE A 67 3.91 10.77 6.68
CA PHE A 67 3.27 10.58 5.39
C PHE A 67 3.92 9.40 4.68
N ILE A 68 3.18 8.31 4.47
CA ILE A 68 3.66 7.08 3.85
C ILE A 68 3.24 7.04 2.39
N THR A 69 4.23 7.01 1.51
CA THR A 69 4.03 6.89 0.06
C THR A 69 4.63 5.59 -0.45
N PRO A 70 3.79 4.61 -0.82
CA PRO A 70 4.25 3.50 -1.65
C PRO A 70 4.54 4.00 -3.07
N SER A 71 5.66 3.60 -3.65
CA SER A 71 5.99 3.88 -5.04
C SER A 71 6.59 2.64 -5.72
N TYR A 72 6.68 2.66 -7.05
CA TYR A 72 7.32 1.62 -7.83
C TYR A 72 7.87 2.19 -9.15
N PRO A 73 8.89 1.54 -9.75
CA PRO A 73 9.48 2.00 -11.00
C PRO A 73 8.47 2.04 -12.16
N ARG A 74 8.19 3.25 -12.66
CA ARG A 74 7.37 3.53 -13.84
C ARG A 74 7.79 4.84 -14.49
N ARG A 75 7.33 5.12 -15.72
CA ARG A 75 7.80 6.26 -16.53
C ARG A 75 7.54 7.60 -15.83
N GLU A 76 6.42 7.70 -15.16
CA GLU A 76 5.92 8.88 -14.48
C GLU A 76 6.39 9.00 -13.02
N GLN A 77 7.08 7.99 -12.46
CA GLN A 77 7.42 7.92 -11.03
C GLN A 77 8.04 9.23 -10.48
N VAL A 78 9.03 9.78 -11.19
CA VAL A 78 9.69 11.02 -10.76
C VAL A 78 8.76 12.23 -10.88
N ALA A 79 7.89 12.29 -11.88
CA ALA A 79 6.93 13.37 -12.02
C ALA A 79 5.91 13.34 -10.86
N GLU A 80 5.39 12.16 -10.52
CA GLU A 80 4.47 11.94 -9.40
C GLU A 80 5.10 12.33 -8.05
N LEU A 81 6.31 11.82 -7.77
CA LEU A 81 7.05 12.19 -6.56
C LEU A 81 7.45 13.67 -6.54
N THR A 82 7.69 14.28 -7.70
CA THR A 82 8.03 15.72 -7.77
C THR A 82 6.86 16.59 -7.38
N ARG A 83 5.68 16.37 -7.96
CA ARG A 83 4.50 17.18 -7.61
C ARG A 83 4.06 16.93 -6.16
N LEU A 84 4.13 15.69 -5.69
CA LEU A 84 3.82 15.36 -4.31
C LEU A 84 4.81 16.03 -3.35
N GLY A 85 6.12 15.94 -3.63
CA GLY A 85 7.16 16.61 -2.83
C GLY A 85 6.97 18.13 -2.78
N GLN A 86 6.56 18.75 -3.90
CA GLN A 86 6.20 20.17 -3.96
C GLN A 86 4.94 20.52 -3.15
N THR A 87 3.97 19.63 -3.00
CA THR A 87 2.86 19.83 -2.05
C THR A 87 3.35 19.71 -0.61
N LEU A 88 4.07 18.62 -0.29
CA LEU A 88 4.50 18.30 1.07
C LEU A 88 5.48 19.32 1.65
N MET A 89 6.23 20.04 0.81
CA MET A 89 7.15 21.09 1.28
C MET A 89 6.44 22.21 2.04
N HIS A 90 5.13 22.41 1.81
CA HIS A 90 4.34 23.44 2.50
C HIS A 90 3.79 22.97 3.85
N VAL A 91 3.90 21.69 4.19
CA VAL A 91 3.32 21.12 5.41
C VAL A 91 4.37 21.12 6.53
N PRO A 92 4.20 21.92 7.61
CA PRO A 92 5.10 21.91 8.74
C PRO A 92 4.96 20.60 9.54
N ASN A 93 5.99 20.26 10.30
CA ASN A 93 6.02 19.06 11.13
C ASN A 93 5.54 17.82 10.34
N LEU A 94 6.19 17.54 9.20
CA LEU A 94 5.96 16.35 8.38
C LEU A 94 7.25 15.57 8.13
N HIS A 95 7.19 14.24 8.24
CA HIS A 95 8.24 13.29 7.87
C HIS A 95 7.73 12.38 6.76
N TRP A 96 8.40 12.39 5.61
CA TRP A 96 7.97 11.67 4.41
C TRP A 96 8.64 10.30 4.29
N ILE A 97 7.88 9.22 4.41
CA ILE A 97 8.37 7.85 4.25
C ILE A 97 8.04 7.37 2.85
N VAL A 98 9.05 7.25 1.99
CA VAL A 98 8.92 6.71 0.63
C VAL A 98 9.45 5.29 0.62
N ALA A 99 8.53 4.33 0.45
CA ALA A 99 8.87 2.93 0.29
C ALA A 99 8.70 2.55 -1.18
N ASP A 100 9.77 2.11 -1.84
CA ASP A 100 9.83 1.79 -3.28
C ASP A 100 9.80 0.27 -3.52
N ASP A 101 8.96 -0.20 -4.45
CA ASP A 101 8.92 -1.60 -4.89
C ASP A 101 10.12 -1.89 -5.79
N ASN A 102 11.28 -1.98 -5.14
CA ASN A 102 12.55 -2.26 -5.77
C ASN A 102 13.37 -3.15 -4.83
N ARG A 103 14.17 -4.06 -5.39
CA ARG A 103 15.01 -4.98 -4.60
C ARG A 103 16.21 -4.28 -3.98
N MET A 104 16.64 -3.18 -4.58
CA MET A 104 17.76 -2.37 -4.14
C MET A 104 17.30 -0.92 -3.96
N CYS A 105 18.08 -0.15 -3.20
CA CYS A 105 17.85 1.27 -3.04
C CYS A 105 17.93 1.99 -4.39
N ASN A 106 16.83 2.62 -4.78
CA ASN A 106 16.72 3.33 -6.05
C ASN A 106 17.51 4.65 -5.99
N PRO A 107 18.62 4.80 -6.74
CA PRO A 107 19.44 6.01 -6.67
C PRO A 107 18.68 7.27 -7.09
N MET A 108 17.70 7.14 -7.98
CA MET A 108 16.88 8.25 -8.47
C MET A 108 16.05 8.85 -7.34
N ILE A 109 15.41 8.01 -6.51
CA ILE A 109 14.64 8.45 -5.34
C ILE A 109 15.57 9.03 -4.28
N THR A 110 16.70 8.36 -3.99
CA THR A 110 17.69 8.85 -3.01
C THR A 110 18.23 10.23 -3.36
N GLN A 111 18.38 10.56 -4.65
CA GLN A 111 18.80 11.88 -5.11
C GLN A 111 17.64 12.89 -5.19
N LEU A 112 16.41 12.43 -5.41
CA LEU A 112 15.24 13.30 -5.56
C LEU A 112 14.77 13.88 -4.22
N LEU A 113 14.57 13.03 -3.20
CA LEU A 113 13.95 13.43 -1.93
C LEU A 113 14.65 14.60 -1.20
N PRO A 114 16.01 14.67 -1.14
CA PRO A 114 16.69 15.79 -0.50
C PRO A 114 16.35 17.17 -1.09
N ARG A 115 15.91 17.23 -2.36
CA ARG A 115 15.64 18.49 -3.06
C ARG A 115 14.45 19.27 -2.49
N PHE A 116 13.53 18.61 -1.79
CA PHE A 116 12.34 19.25 -1.20
C PHE A 116 12.59 19.79 0.20
N GLY A 117 13.70 19.39 0.82
CA GLY A 117 14.10 19.79 2.17
C GLY A 117 13.26 19.21 3.31
N VAL A 118 12.20 18.44 3.00
CA VAL A 118 11.35 17.71 3.95
C VAL A 118 12.17 16.56 4.58
N PRO A 119 12.09 16.34 5.90
CA PRO A 119 12.59 15.12 6.53
C PRO A 119 12.01 13.87 5.86
N PHE A 120 12.83 12.86 5.62
CA PHE A 120 12.37 11.68 4.89
C PHE A 120 13.06 10.37 5.30
N THR A 121 12.38 9.26 5.04
CA THR A 121 12.95 7.90 5.09
C THR A 121 12.71 7.25 3.74
N HIS A 122 13.78 6.80 3.08
CA HIS A 122 13.70 5.98 1.87
C HIS A 122 13.88 4.50 2.24
N ILE A 123 12.93 3.66 1.82
CA ILE A 123 12.94 2.21 2.05
C ILE A 123 12.84 1.49 0.71
N SER A 124 13.68 0.50 0.48
CA SER A 124 13.52 -0.49 -0.60
C SER A 124 12.72 -1.65 -0.05
N SER A 125 11.58 -1.95 -0.65
CA SER A 125 10.63 -2.97 -0.18
C SER A 125 10.00 -3.71 -1.36
N PRO A 126 10.71 -4.71 -1.92
CA PRO A 126 10.23 -5.40 -3.11
C PRO A 126 8.96 -6.21 -2.82
N MET A 127 7.98 -6.12 -3.70
CA MET A 127 6.83 -7.01 -3.68
C MET A 127 7.29 -8.46 -3.92
N PRO A 128 6.84 -9.43 -3.09
CA PRO A 128 7.17 -10.84 -3.29
C PRO A 128 6.79 -11.33 -4.68
N GLU A 129 7.65 -12.17 -5.27
CA GLU A 129 7.52 -12.63 -6.66
C GLU A 129 6.19 -13.33 -6.94
N ILE A 130 5.67 -14.07 -5.96
CA ILE A 130 4.40 -14.80 -6.10
C ILE A 130 3.19 -13.89 -6.36
N TYR A 131 3.29 -12.59 -6.03
CA TYR A 131 2.27 -11.58 -6.26
C TYR A 131 2.47 -10.79 -7.56
N ARG A 132 3.59 -10.97 -8.27
CA ARG A 132 3.82 -10.34 -9.58
C ARG A 132 3.06 -11.05 -10.69
N SER A 133 2.80 -12.35 -10.53
CA SER A 133 2.19 -13.20 -11.56
C SER A 133 0.68 -13.46 -11.37
N VAL A 134 0.02 -12.75 -10.45
CA VAL A 134 -1.43 -12.88 -10.23
C VAL A 134 -2.21 -11.88 -11.07
N SER A 135 -3.45 -12.21 -11.42
CA SER A 135 -4.33 -11.34 -12.22
C SER A 135 -4.67 -10.01 -11.54
N VAL A 136 -4.72 -9.99 -10.20
CA VAL A 136 -4.95 -8.79 -9.40
C VAL A 136 -3.74 -8.57 -8.50
N ILE A 137 -2.88 -7.64 -8.90
CA ILE A 137 -1.62 -7.33 -8.21
C ILE A 137 -1.90 -6.44 -6.98
N PRO A 138 -1.54 -6.87 -5.75
CA PRO A 138 -1.75 -6.10 -4.53
C PRO A 138 -0.70 -4.98 -4.39
N ARG A 139 -0.84 -3.90 -5.17
CA ARG A 139 0.14 -2.81 -5.25
C ARG A 139 0.35 -2.10 -3.91
N GLY A 140 1.61 -1.84 -3.57
CA GLY A 140 2.01 -1.06 -2.40
C GLY A 140 1.83 -1.76 -1.05
N VAL A 141 1.37 -3.02 -0.98
CA VAL A 141 1.17 -3.70 0.31
C VAL A 141 2.49 -3.93 1.05
N ALA A 142 3.53 -4.40 0.34
CA ALA A 142 4.86 -4.60 0.92
C ALA A 142 5.46 -3.27 1.43
N ASN A 143 5.29 -2.22 0.65
CA ASN A 143 5.76 -0.86 0.94
C ASN A 143 5.11 -0.29 2.20
N ARG A 144 3.77 -0.36 2.29
CA ARG A 144 3.02 0.12 3.47
C ARG A 144 3.40 -0.66 4.73
N ARG A 145 3.64 -1.98 4.62
CA ARG A 145 4.11 -2.81 5.75
C ARG A 145 5.52 -2.45 6.20
N ALA A 146 6.45 -2.30 5.27
CA ALA A 146 7.82 -1.90 5.58
C ALA A 146 7.87 -0.53 6.26
N ALA A 147 7.05 0.43 5.81
CA ALA A 147 6.90 1.72 6.48
C ALA A 147 6.30 1.60 7.89
N LEU A 148 5.28 0.77 8.09
CA LEU A 148 4.72 0.50 9.43
C LEU A 148 5.75 -0.13 10.38
N ASP A 149 6.56 -1.06 9.90
CA ASP A 149 7.60 -1.70 10.72
C ASP A 149 8.70 -0.68 11.10
N TRP A 150 9.09 0.20 10.18
CA TRP A 150 9.98 1.31 10.48
C TRP A 150 9.37 2.26 11.53
N ILE A 151 8.09 2.63 11.40
CA ILE A 151 7.40 3.49 12.37
C ILE A 151 7.38 2.84 13.75
N ARG A 152 6.98 1.56 13.86
CA ARG A 152 6.94 0.84 15.14
C ARG A 152 8.29 0.82 15.85
N ALA A 153 9.38 0.73 15.09
CA ALA A 153 10.73 0.71 15.63
C ALA A 153 11.25 2.11 16.04
N ASN A 154 10.87 3.17 15.32
CA ASN A 154 11.54 4.47 15.42
C ASN A 154 10.67 5.61 15.98
N VAL A 155 9.35 5.46 15.98
CA VAL A 155 8.41 6.54 16.27
C VAL A 155 7.67 6.27 17.58
N LYS A 156 7.48 7.33 18.39
CA LYS A 156 6.74 7.26 19.66
C LYS A 156 5.36 7.90 19.59
N SER A 157 5.22 9.00 18.85
CA SER A 157 3.98 9.76 18.72
C SER A 157 3.93 10.50 17.38
N GLY A 158 2.71 10.79 16.93
CA GLY A 158 2.41 11.47 15.68
C GLY A 158 1.19 10.87 15.00
N VAL A 159 0.83 11.43 13.85
CA VAL A 159 -0.24 10.94 12.98
C VAL A 159 0.37 10.24 11.78
N LEU A 160 -0.15 9.08 11.43
CA LEU A 160 0.23 8.36 10.23
C LEU A 160 -0.82 8.60 9.15
N TYR A 161 -0.37 8.85 7.92
CA TYR A 161 -1.26 8.95 6.76
C TYR A 161 -0.68 8.18 5.57
N PHE A 162 -1.50 7.35 4.92
CA PHE A 162 -1.13 6.67 3.68
C PHE A 162 -1.57 7.54 2.50
N GLY A 163 -0.61 8.08 1.74
CA GLY A 163 -0.86 8.87 0.55
C GLY A 163 -0.08 8.32 -0.64
N ASP A 164 -0.80 7.78 -1.62
CA ASP A 164 -0.23 7.23 -2.85
C ASP A 164 0.38 8.36 -3.71
N ASP A 165 1.43 8.03 -4.48
CA ASP A 165 2.22 9.02 -5.23
C ASP A 165 1.42 9.74 -6.33
N ASP A 166 0.35 9.11 -6.82
CA ASP A 166 -0.52 9.61 -7.88
C ASP A 166 -1.78 10.36 -7.39
N ASN A 167 -1.98 10.48 -6.08
CA ASN A 167 -3.12 11.21 -5.52
C ASN A 167 -2.87 12.72 -5.50
N THR A 168 -3.93 13.53 -5.35
CA THR A 168 -3.83 14.99 -5.21
C THR A 168 -4.31 15.42 -3.83
N PHE A 169 -3.55 16.28 -3.16
CA PHE A 169 -3.80 16.67 -1.77
C PHE A 169 -3.95 18.19 -1.65
N ASP A 170 -5.03 18.62 -1.02
CA ASP A 170 -5.21 20.00 -0.55
C ASP A 170 -4.41 20.20 0.74
N LEU A 171 -3.79 21.37 0.95
CA LEU A 171 -3.01 21.66 2.15
C LEU A 171 -3.88 21.61 3.42
N LYS A 172 -5.16 21.97 3.32
CA LYS A 172 -6.12 21.91 4.43
C LYS A 172 -6.24 20.51 5.01
N LEU A 173 -6.09 19.46 4.21
CA LEU A 173 -6.16 18.07 4.68
C LEU A 173 -5.16 17.83 5.83
N PHE A 174 -3.95 18.38 5.72
CA PHE A 174 -2.90 18.16 6.71
C PHE A 174 -3.16 18.88 8.03
N GLU A 175 -3.92 19.97 8.00
CA GLU A 175 -4.40 20.65 9.21
C GLU A 175 -5.47 19.78 9.90
N GLU A 176 -6.43 19.26 9.13
CA GLU A 176 -7.55 18.46 9.65
C GLU A 176 -7.11 17.14 10.28
N ILE A 177 -6.15 16.42 9.68
CA ILE A 177 -5.73 15.10 10.20
C ILE A 177 -4.80 15.23 11.41
N ARG A 178 -4.26 16.40 11.70
CA ARG A 178 -3.18 16.56 12.68
C ARG A 178 -3.59 16.21 14.11
N ASP A 179 -4.86 16.41 14.44
CA ASP A 179 -5.45 16.14 15.75
C ASP A 179 -6.06 14.73 15.88
N THR A 180 -5.66 13.81 14.99
CA THR A 180 -6.13 12.43 15.01
C THR A 180 -5.68 11.72 16.29
N ASN A 181 -6.63 11.40 17.17
CA ASN A 181 -6.38 10.65 18.40
C ASN A 181 -6.42 9.12 18.23
N LYS A 182 -7.26 8.63 17.31
CA LYS A 182 -7.40 7.19 16.99
C LYS A 182 -7.40 6.98 15.48
N VAL A 183 -8.52 7.32 14.85
CA VAL A 183 -8.71 7.25 13.40
C VAL A 183 -9.62 8.40 13.01
N SER A 184 -9.21 9.19 12.02
CA SER A 184 -10.00 10.25 11.42
C SER A 184 -10.45 9.82 10.02
N MET A 185 -11.59 10.32 9.57
CA MET A 185 -12.19 9.98 8.29
C MET A 185 -12.65 11.26 7.60
N PHE A 186 -12.53 11.30 6.28
CA PHE A 186 -12.95 12.44 5.46
C PHE A 186 -13.36 11.96 4.06
N PRO A 187 -14.15 12.76 3.31
CA PRO A 187 -14.55 12.43 1.95
C PRO A 187 -13.34 12.38 1.00
N VAL A 188 -13.39 11.48 0.01
CA VAL A 188 -12.37 11.37 -1.05
C VAL A 188 -13.08 11.46 -2.40
N GLY A 189 -12.60 12.34 -3.29
CA GLY A 189 -13.15 12.52 -4.62
C GLY A 189 -12.61 11.50 -5.63
N LEU A 190 -13.37 11.26 -6.70
CA LEU A 190 -12.98 10.42 -7.85
C LEU A 190 -12.57 8.98 -7.47
N ILE A 191 -13.31 8.37 -6.54
CA ILE A 191 -13.11 6.97 -6.13
C ILE A 191 -14.24 6.07 -6.65
N GLY A 192 -13.87 4.87 -7.11
CA GLY A 192 -14.83 3.90 -7.63
C GLY A 192 -15.56 4.43 -8.88
N GLU A 193 -16.88 4.28 -8.91
CA GLU A 193 -17.73 4.75 -10.01
C GLU A 193 -18.32 6.15 -9.76
N TYR A 194 -17.92 6.80 -8.66
CA TYR A 194 -18.42 8.12 -8.30
C TYR A 194 -17.47 9.19 -8.82
N GLY A 195 -17.91 9.88 -9.89
CA GLY A 195 -17.21 10.99 -10.55
C GLY A 195 -18.16 12.12 -10.89
#